data_AF-G0R1Q8-F1
#
_entry.id   AF-G0R1Q8-F1
#
_cell.length_a   1.000
_cell.length_b   1.000
_cell.length_c   1.000
_cell.angle_alpha   90.00
_cell.angle_beta   90.00
_cell.angle_gamma   90.00
#
_symmetry.space_group_name_H-M   'P 1'
#
loop_
_entity.id
_entity.type
_entity.pdbx_description
1 polymer ?
#
loop_
_entity_poly.entity_id
_entity_poly.type
_entity_poly.pdbx_seq_one_letter_code
_entity_poly.pdbx_strand_id
1 'polypeptide(L)'
;MNQNPKFVDPKLWPNPDKLKFAEFYKYEGLDMARIRDSFKNYKASKFYLLGIFGGCYMLSMFIDKAVNKYTFGENGNGGDILKMYSLNSNYDFYYNRQFQQMRYLTEDLHGDDSLEKARPEHLISLGIAELPVPPNNIVRKKAPHEKYL
;
A
#
# COMPACT_ATOMS: atom_id res chain seq x y z
N MET A 1 -36.29 -38.43 -7.55
CA MET A 1 -37.11 -38.52 -6.32
C MET A 1 -36.15 -38.69 -5.15
N ASN A 2 -35.78 -37.61 -4.45
CA ASN A 2 -34.99 -37.72 -3.22
C ASN A 2 -35.96 -37.95 -2.06
N GLN A 3 -35.95 -39.15 -1.47
CA GLN A 3 -36.61 -39.38 -0.19
C GLN A 3 -35.83 -38.62 0.89
N ASN A 4 -36.52 -37.89 1.77
CA ASN A 4 -35.87 -37.26 2.91
C ASN A 4 -35.12 -38.32 3.71
N PRO A 5 -33.87 -38.04 4.16
CA PRO A 5 -33.11 -38.99 4.95
C PRO A 5 -33.91 -39.37 6.20
N LYS A 6 -34.04 -40.69 6.45
CA LYS A 6 -34.75 -41.17 7.63
C LYS A 6 -33.89 -40.93 8.86
N PHE A 7 -34.39 -40.13 9.80
CA PHE A 7 -33.77 -39.97 11.10
C PHE A 7 -34.06 -41.19 11.98
N VAL A 8 -33.06 -41.65 12.73
CA VAL A 8 -33.22 -42.71 13.73
C VAL A 8 -33.79 -42.07 15.00
N ASP A 9 -35.04 -42.41 15.33
CA ASP A 9 -35.70 -41.95 16.56
C ASP A 9 -35.38 -42.89 17.73
N PRO A 10 -34.70 -42.43 18.80
CA PRO A 10 -34.42 -43.22 19.99
C PRO A 10 -35.65 -43.56 20.84
N LYS A 11 -36.82 -42.97 20.54
CA LYS A 11 -38.11 -43.21 21.23
C LYS A 11 -38.10 -42.96 22.74
N LEU A 12 -37.31 -41.99 23.21
CA LEU A 12 -37.27 -41.60 24.62
C LEU A 12 -38.58 -40.98 25.12
N TRP A 13 -39.33 -40.34 24.22
CA TRP A 13 -40.68 -39.80 24.46
C TRP A 13 -41.56 -39.98 23.21
N PRO A 14 -42.90 -40.05 23.35
CA PRO A 14 -43.79 -40.14 22.20
C PRO A 14 -43.83 -38.82 21.43
N ASN A 15 -43.71 -38.88 20.10
CA ASN A 15 -43.84 -37.71 19.24
C ASN A 15 -45.29 -37.17 19.27
N PRO A 16 -45.50 -35.84 19.34
CA PRO A 16 -46.83 -35.25 19.29
C PRO A 16 -47.59 -35.63 18.02
N ASP A 17 -48.89 -35.87 18.14
CA ASP A 17 -49.77 -36.16 17.00
C ASP A 17 -49.73 -34.98 16.01
N LYS A 18 -49.35 -35.29 14.76
CA LYS A 18 -49.13 -34.31 13.69
C LYS A 18 -50.40 -33.55 13.32
N LEU A 19 -51.58 -34.13 13.51
CA LEU A 19 -52.86 -33.46 13.22
C LEU A 19 -53.24 -32.47 14.33
N LYS A 20 -52.91 -32.77 15.59
CA LYS A 20 -53.22 -31.92 16.74
C LYS A 20 -52.17 -30.84 17.00
N PHE A 21 -50.91 -31.11 16.69
CA PHE A 21 -49.77 -30.21 16.91
C PHE A 21 -48.99 -29.97 15.62
N ALA A 22 -49.69 -29.57 14.56
CA ALA A 22 -49.11 -29.38 13.23
C ALA A 22 -47.98 -28.33 13.20
N GLU A 23 -47.99 -27.35 14.11
CA GLU A 23 -47.03 -26.23 14.11
C GLU A 23 -45.58 -26.65 14.40
N PHE A 24 -45.37 -27.67 15.25
CA PHE A 24 -44.03 -28.16 15.58
C PHE A 24 -43.29 -28.76 14.37
N TYR A 25 -44.02 -29.13 13.32
CA TYR A 25 -43.47 -29.78 12.13
C TYR A 25 -43.40 -28.85 10.90
N LYS A 26 -43.84 -27.59 11.01
CA LYS A 26 -43.86 -26.65 9.87
C LYS A 26 -42.52 -25.95 9.62
N TYR A 27 -41.70 -25.76 10.67
CA TYR A 27 -40.53 -24.88 10.61
C TYR A 27 -39.46 -25.38 9.62
N GLU A 28 -39.14 -26.68 9.65
CA GLU A 28 -38.16 -27.29 8.72
C GLU A 28 -38.56 -27.12 7.25
N GLY A 29 -39.87 -27.21 6.95
CA GLY A 29 -40.39 -27.02 5.60
C GLY A 29 -40.30 -25.56 5.13
N LEU A 30 -40.52 -24.61 6.03
CA LEU A 30 -40.45 -23.18 5.74
C LEU A 30 -39.00 -22.72 5.49
N ASP A 31 -38.04 -23.19 6.27
CA ASP A 31 -36.63 -22.85 6.06
C ASP A 31 -36.09 -23.42 4.74
N MET A 32 -36.46 -24.66 4.40
CA MET A 32 -36.10 -25.25 3.12
C MET A 32 -36.78 -24.54 1.93
N ALA A 33 -37.99 -24.01 2.12
CA ALA A 33 -38.65 -23.19 1.10
C ALA A 33 -37.90 -21.87 0.86
N ARG A 34 -37.46 -21.18 1.92
CA ARG A 34 -36.65 -19.95 1.81
C ARG A 34 -35.33 -20.21 1.08
N ILE A 35 -34.62 -21.27 1.46
CA ILE A 35 -33.37 -21.68 0.82
C ILE A 35 -33.58 -21.95 -0.68
N ARG A 36 -34.64 -22.68 -1.04
CA ARG A 36 -35.00 -22.96 -2.44
C ARG A 36 -35.23 -21.67 -3.22
N ASP A 37 -35.91 -20.69 -2.64
CA ASP A 37 -36.22 -19.42 -3.29
C ASP A 37 -34.94 -18.59 -3.50
N SER A 38 -34.01 -18.59 -2.54
CA SER A 38 -32.66 -18.01 -2.74
C SER A 38 -31.87 -18.72 -3.84
N PHE A 39 -31.89 -20.06 -3.89
CA PHE A 39 -31.24 -20.83 -4.95
C PHE A 39 -31.82 -20.56 -6.34
N LYS A 40 -33.13 -20.24 -6.43
CA LYS A 40 -33.74 -19.82 -7.69
C LYS A 40 -33.13 -18.51 -8.18
N ASN A 41 -32.91 -17.55 -7.29
CA ASN A 41 -32.28 -16.27 -7.63
C ASN A 41 -30.81 -16.44 -8.03
N TYR A 42 -30.02 -17.25 -7.30
CA TYR A 42 -28.63 -17.54 -7.68
C TYR A 42 -28.51 -18.23 -9.04
N LYS A 43 -29.42 -19.17 -9.34
CA LYS A 43 -29.45 -19.82 -10.66
C LYS A 43 -29.89 -18.86 -11.76
N ALA A 44 -30.78 -17.92 -11.48
CA ALA A 44 -31.22 -16.91 -12.44
C ALA A 44 -30.11 -15.87 -12.73
N SER A 45 -29.34 -15.47 -11.72
CA SER A 45 -28.26 -14.49 -11.86
C SER A 45 -27.00 -15.02 -12.56
N LYS A 46 -26.92 -16.32 -12.85
CA LYS A 46 -25.72 -16.96 -13.42
C LYS A 46 -25.22 -16.27 -14.70
N PHE A 47 -26.12 -15.84 -15.58
CA PHE A 47 -25.74 -15.18 -16.83
C PHE A 47 -25.26 -13.74 -16.61
N TYR A 48 -25.84 -13.04 -15.64
CA TYR A 48 -25.39 -11.70 -15.25
C TYR A 48 -23.97 -11.76 -14.66
N LEU A 49 -23.73 -12.67 -13.73
CA LEU A 49 -22.40 -12.87 -13.14
C LEU A 49 -21.38 -13.32 -14.19
N LEU A 50 -21.75 -14.25 -15.07
CA LEU A 50 -20.88 -14.70 -16.16
C LEU A 50 -20.56 -13.55 -17.13
N GLY A 51 -21.52 -12.68 -17.42
CA GLY A 51 -21.30 -11.48 -18.23
C GLY A 51 -20.31 -10.51 -17.58
N ILE A 52 -20.42 -10.28 -16.27
CA ILE A 52 -19.46 -9.45 -15.52
C ILE A 52 -18.06 -10.07 -15.57
N PHE A 53 -17.92 -11.35 -15.25
CA PHE A 53 -16.61 -12.00 -15.25
C PHE A 53 -15.98 -12.04 -16.64
N GLY A 54 -16.76 -12.33 -17.68
CA GLY A 54 -16.31 -12.26 -19.07
C GLY A 54 -15.90 -10.85 -19.48
N GLY A 55 -16.66 -9.84 -19.07
CA GLY A 55 -16.34 -8.43 -19.29
C GLY A 55 -15.04 -8.01 -18.61
N CYS A 56 -14.85 -8.38 -17.34
CA CYS A 56 -13.61 -8.11 -16.61
C CYS A 56 -12.40 -8.80 -17.26
N TYR A 57 -12.55 -10.03 -17.73
CA TYR A 57 -11.49 -10.77 -18.42
C TYR A 57 -11.10 -10.13 -19.76
N MET A 58 -12.08 -9.68 -20.55
CA MET A 58 -11.77 -8.96 -21.78
C MET A 58 -11.13 -7.60 -21.49
N LEU A 59 -11.63 -6.88 -20.47
CA LEU A 59 -11.09 -5.59 -20.07
C LEU A 59 -9.63 -5.69 -19.61
N SER A 60 -9.25 -6.77 -18.92
CA SER A 60 -7.87 -6.95 -18.45
C SER A 60 -6.88 -6.96 -19.62
N MET A 61 -7.23 -7.58 -20.75
CA MET A 61 -6.38 -7.57 -21.95
C MET A 61 -6.18 -6.16 -22.54
N PHE A 62 -7.21 -5.30 -22.46
CA PHE A 62 -7.09 -3.90 -22.90
C PHE A 62 -6.25 -3.09 -21.92
N ILE A 63 -6.44 -3.31 -20.62
CA ILE A 63 -5.66 -2.66 -19.57
C ILE A 63 -4.18 -3.02 -19.71
N ASP A 64 -3.84 -4.30 -19.92
CA ASP A 64 -2.45 -4.73 -20.09
C ASP A 64 -1.77 -4.00 -21.27
N LYS A 65 -2.47 -3.85 -22.40
CA LYS A 65 -1.96 -3.08 -23.55
C LYS A 65 -1.83 -1.59 -23.24
N ALA A 66 -2.80 -1.01 -22.55
CA ALA A 66 -2.78 0.40 -22.17
C ALA A 66 -1.65 0.71 -21.19
N VAL A 67 -1.44 -0.16 -20.20
CA VAL A 67 -0.35 -0.04 -19.21
C VAL A 67 1.00 -0.20 -19.88
N ASN A 68 1.15 -1.17 -20.79
CA ASN A 68 2.38 -1.31 -21.57
C ASN A 68 2.65 -0.06 -22.42
N LYS A 69 1.64 0.48 -23.09
CA LYS A 69 1.77 1.74 -23.84
C LYS A 69 2.10 2.93 -22.94
N TYR A 70 1.46 3.04 -21.77
CA TYR A 70 1.72 4.10 -20.80
C TYR A 70 3.14 4.01 -20.21
N THR A 71 3.66 2.80 -20.03
CA THR A 71 4.98 2.57 -19.43
C THR A 71 6.09 2.70 -20.47
N PHE A 72 5.98 2.01 -21.60
CA PHE A 72 7.05 1.88 -22.59
C PHE A 72 6.93 2.88 -23.76
N GLY A 73 5.75 3.47 -23.98
CA GLY A 73 5.50 4.37 -25.10
C GLY A 73 5.40 3.63 -26.44
N GLU A 74 5.35 4.38 -27.55
CA GLU A 74 5.19 3.80 -28.90
C GLU A 74 6.43 3.00 -29.36
N ASN A 75 7.64 3.44 -28.97
CA ASN A 75 8.92 2.87 -29.44
C ASN A 75 9.80 2.29 -28.30
N GLY A 76 9.24 2.02 -27.11
CA GLY A 76 9.99 1.41 -26.01
C GLY A 76 10.93 2.35 -25.24
N ASN A 77 10.91 3.66 -25.53
CA ASN A 77 11.78 4.67 -24.90
C ASN A 77 11.17 5.31 -23.63
N GLY A 78 10.04 4.78 -23.15
CA GLY A 78 9.29 5.32 -22.02
C GLY A 78 8.07 6.11 -22.49
N GLY A 79 6.93 5.80 -21.89
CA GLY A 79 5.65 6.45 -22.15
C GLY A 79 5.36 7.60 -21.19
N ASP A 80 4.08 7.87 -21.00
CA ASP A 80 3.60 8.95 -20.15
C ASP A 80 3.94 8.75 -18.67
N ILE A 81 4.36 7.55 -18.25
CA ILE A 81 4.86 7.29 -16.89
C ILE A 81 6.06 8.18 -16.51
N LEU A 82 6.86 8.61 -17.48
CA LEU A 82 8.03 9.47 -17.23
C LEU A 82 7.67 10.95 -17.18
N LYS A 83 6.44 11.32 -17.55
CA LYS A 83 6.00 12.72 -17.54
C LYS A 83 5.62 13.11 -16.12
N MET A 84 6.33 14.11 -15.60
CA MET A 84 6.03 14.73 -14.32
C MET A 84 5.62 16.17 -14.55
N TYR A 85 4.49 16.56 -13.98
CA TYR A 85 3.96 17.92 -14.07
C TYR A 85 3.98 18.58 -12.70
N SER A 86 4.14 19.90 -12.69
CA SER A 86 4.07 20.69 -11.46
C SER A 86 3.20 21.92 -11.71
N LEU A 87 2.46 22.31 -10.68
CA LEU A 87 1.71 23.58 -10.66
C LEU A 87 2.58 24.75 -10.19
N ASN A 88 3.79 24.47 -9.69
CA ASN A 88 4.71 25.48 -9.19
C ASN A 88 5.13 26.41 -10.31
N SER A 89 5.13 27.71 -10.01
CA SER A 89 5.66 28.70 -10.93
C SER A 89 7.19 28.54 -11.04
N ASN A 90 7.77 29.21 -12.04
CA ASN A 90 9.21 29.27 -12.18
C ASN A 90 9.88 29.91 -10.95
N TYR A 91 9.23 30.91 -10.35
CA TYR A 91 9.70 31.54 -9.11
C TYR A 91 9.76 30.53 -7.96
N ASP A 92 8.71 29.74 -7.78
CA ASP A 92 8.64 28.76 -6.68
C ASP A 92 9.70 27.66 -6.84
N PHE A 93 9.99 27.26 -8.08
CA PHE A 93 11.06 26.31 -8.36
C PHE A 93 12.42 26.82 -7.89
N TYR A 94 12.80 28.04 -8.27
CA TYR A 94 14.08 28.64 -7.85
C TYR A 94 14.10 29.00 -6.37
N TYR A 95 12.97 29.42 -5.79
CA TYR A 95 12.84 29.62 -4.36
C TYR A 95 13.15 28.33 -3.59
N ASN A 96 12.57 27.20 -4.01
CA ASN A 96 12.81 25.91 -3.39
C ASN A 96 14.28 25.46 -3.54
N ARG A 97 14.91 25.70 -4.70
CA ARG A 97 16.34 25.47 -4.88
C ARG A 97 17.19 26.30 -3.92
N GLN A 98 16.88 27.58 -3.76
CA GLN A 98 17.60 28.43 -2.83
C GLN A 98 17.36 28.02 -1.37
N PHE A 99 16.15 27.56 -1.04
CA PHE A 99 15.83 27.05 0.29
C PHE A 99 16.62 25.77 0.61
N GLN A 100 16.78 24.85 -0.35
CA GLN A 100 17.66 23.69 -0.20
C GLN A 100 19.11 24.11 0.05
N GLN A 101 19.64 25.06 -0.72
CA GLN A 101 20.99 25.59 -0.51
C GLN A 101 21.16 26.25 0.86
N MET A 102 20.15 26.99 1.31
CA MET A 102 20.15 27.59 2.64
C MET A 102 20.24 26.51 3.71
N ARG A 103 19.38 25.47 3.63
CA ARG A 103 19.41 24.36 4.60
C ARG A 103 20.70 23.57 4.58
N TYR A 104 21.32 23.38 3.42
CA TYR A 104 22.64 22.75 3.31
C TYR A 104 23.74 23.55 4.03
N LEU A 105 23.64 24.89 4.01
CA LEU A 105 24.60 25.79 4.64
C LEU A 105 24.27 26.12 6.11
N THR A 106 23.16 25.59 6.63
CA THR A 106 22.78 25.77 8.03
C THR A 106 23.40 24.67 8.88
N GLU A 107 24.29 25.06 9.78
CA GLU A 107 24.89 24.18 10.79
C GLU A 107 24.43 24.59 12.19
N ASP A 108 24.38 23.64 13.11
CA ASP A 108 24.08 23.89 14.51
C ASP A 108 25.29 24.48 15.24
N LEU A 109 25.01 25.28 16.26
CA LEU A 109 26.04 25.93 17.08
C LEU A 109 26.82 24.88 17.89
N HIS A 110 28.15 25.08 17.99
CA HIS A 110 29.11 24.30 18.79
C HIS A 110 29.53 22.91 18.26
N GLY A 111 28.85 22.36 17.25
CA GLY A 111 29.18 21.02 16.73
C GLY A 111 29.15 19.92 17.80
N ASP A 112 29.94 18.86 17.61
CA ASP A 112 30.01 17.74 18.56
C ASP A 112 30.89 18.02 19.79
N ASP A 113 30.62 17.31 20.88
CA ASP A 113 31.37 17.39 22.13
C ASP A 113 32.88 17.19 21.91
N SER A 114 33.67 18.16 22.39
CA SER A 114 35.13 18.13 22.34
C SER A 114 35.75 17.02 23.21
N LEU A 115 35.05 16.55 24.26
CA LEU A 115 35.57 15.58 25.21
C LEU A 115 35.65 14.15 24.65
N GLU A 116 34.86 13.87 23.60
CA GLU A 116 34.86 12.59 22.89
C GLU A 116 35.95 12.51 21.81
N LYS A 117 36.61 13.64 21.51
CA LYS A 117 37.71 13.71 20.53
C LYS A 117 39.05 13.37 21.17
N ALA A 118 40.02 13.05 20.33
CA ALA A 118 41.38 12.75 20.77
C ALA A 118 41.97 13.95 21.55
N ARG A 119 42.49 13.65 22.74
CA ARG A 119 43.07 14.66 23.63
C ARG A 119 44.55 14.88 23.28
N PRO A 120 45.02 16.13 23.14
CA PRO A 120 46.42 16.40 22.82
C PRO A 120 47.40 15.78 23.81
N GLU A 121 47.05 15.70 25.10
CA GLU A 121 47.91 15.11 26.13
C GLU A 121 48.16 13.61 25.91
N HIS A 122 47.14 12.91 25.39
CA HIS A 122 47.26 11.48 25.08
C HIS A 122 48.18 11.26 23.87
N LEU A 123 48.09 12.13 22.86
CA LEU A 123 48.95 12.05 21.67
C LEU A 123 50.42 12.29 22.00
N ILE A 124 50.71 13.25 22.88
CA ILE A 124 52.07 13.50 23.38
C ILE A 124 52.62 12.26 24.10
N SER A 125 51.79 11.59 24.92
CA SER A 125 52.20 10.36 25.61
C SER A 125 52.51 9.19 24.66
N LEU A 126 51.93 9.20 23.45
CA LEU A 126 52.21 8.24 22.39
C LEU A 126 53.44 8.64 21.53
N GLY A 127 54.11 9.74 21.85
CA GLY A 127 55.26 10.24 21.10
C GLY A 127 54.90 11.03 19.84
N ILE A 128 53.64 11.45 19.69
CA ILE A 128 53.16 12.24 18.54
C ILE A 128 53.00 13.70 19.00
N ALA A 129 53.75 14.61 18.36
CA ALA A 129 53.61 16.04 18.59
C ALA A 129 52.64 16.66 17.57
N GLU A 130 51.54 17.23 18.05
CA GLU A 130 50.63 18.02 17.20
C GLU A 130 51.15 19.45 17.03
N LEU A 131 51.04 19.97 15.81
CA LEU A 131 51.30 21.38 15.52
C LEU A 131 49.98 22.16 15.60
N PRO A 132 49.89 23.23 16.42
CA PRO A 132 48.67 24.02 16.49
C PRO A 132 48.43 24.76 15.16
N VAL A 133 47.32 24.43 14.50
CA VAL A 133 46.91 25.09 13.25
C VAL A 133 45.94 26.23 13.59
N PRO A 134 46.20 27.47 13.14
CA PRO A 134 45.31 28.60 13.41
C PRO A 134 44.00 28.49 12.62
N PRO A 135 42.93 29.19 13.04
CA PRO A 135 41.65 29.19 12.32
C PRO A 135 41.79 29.79 10.92
N ASN A 136 41.17 29.17 9.93
CA ASN A 136 41.19 29.61 8.54
C ASN A 136 40.01 30.54 8.23
N ASN A 137 40.26 31.84 8.22
CA ASN A 137 39.24 32.87 7.98
C ASN A 137 39.08 33.26 6.49
N ILE A 138 39.76 32.56 5.57
CA ILE A 138 39.75 32.89 4.13
C ILE A 138 38.65 32.11 3.39
N VAL A 139 38.27 30.95 3.92
CA VAL A 139 37.35 30.04 3.24
C VAL A 139 35.91 30.54 3.36
N ARG A 140 35.19 30.55 2.23
CA ARG A 140 33.76 30.82 2.18
C ARG A 140 33.00 29.54 1.87
N LYS A 141 32.07 29.18 2.75
CA LYS A 141 31.18 28.03 2.53
C LYS A 141 30.24 28.35 1.37
N LYS A 142 30.04 27.37 0.49
CA LYS A 142 29.08 27.45 -0.62
C LYS A 142 28.36 26.12 -0.77
N ALA A 143 27.12 26.19 -1.25
CA ALA A 143 26.35 25.01 -1.57
C ALA A 143 26.94 24.29 -2.80
N PRO A 144 26.82 22.96 -2.90
CA PRO A 144 27.22 22.20 -4.07
C PRO A 144 26.23 22.42 -5.23
N HIS A 145 26.49 21.78 -6.37
CA HIS A 145 25.55 21.73 -7.48
C HIS A 145 24.20 21.12 -7.04
N GLU A 146 23.10 21.55 -7.64
CA GLU A 146 21.71 21.14 -7.32
C GLU A 146 21.41 19.63 -7.38
N LYS A 147 22.35 18.82 -7.89
CA LYS A 147 22.24 17.36 -7.93
C LYS A 147 22.66 16.70 -6.60
N TYR A 148 23.25 17.47 -5.71
CA TYR A 148 23.73 17.05 -4.38
C TYR A 148 23.05 17.81 -3.24
N LEU A 149 22.01 18.58 -3.55
CA LEU A 149 21.12 19.22 -2.57
C LEU A 149 19.93 18.30 -2.31
#